data_AF-A0A3D0S9L4-F1
#
_entry.id   AF-A0A3D0S9L4-F1
#
_cell.length_a   1.000
_cell.length_b   1.000
_cell.length_c   1.000
_cell.angle_alpha   90.00
_cell.angle_beta   90.00
_cell.angle_gamma   90.00
#
_symmetry.space_group_name_H-M   'P 1'
#
loop_
_entity.id
_entity.type
_entity.pdbx_description
1 polymer ?
#
loop_
_entity_poly.entity_id
_entity_poly.type
_entity_poly.pdbx_seq_one_letter_code
_entity_poly.pdbx_strand_id
1 'polypeptide(L)'
;RIVGTVTGAPGTYNASITVTDGPQSKTMPLSIRVNPENATVTYTGPTAADLGPLQLSARVTQAADGSLGQLGATGERLAFGDENGVVLCDAPVAADGTAACSFTMTRAIQVSASLIAGSFVGSVQAPTLLAIAQGISVTPPPATATTQFTDGPDVTFSATSDRWNAALAATATGLPAGL
;
A
#
# COMPACT_ATOMS: atom_id res chain seq x y z
N ARG A 1 -9.99 40.48 -10.82
CA ARG A 1 -10.15 39.07 -10.37
C ARG A 1 -9.04 38.26 -11.04
N ILE A 2 -8.22 37.54 -10.27
CA ILE A 2 -7.20 36.62 -10.80
C ILE A 2 -7.85 35.22 -10.84
N VAL A 3 -7.76 34.52 -11.97
CA VAL A 3 -8.25 33.15 -12.15
C VAL A 3 -7.20 32.34 -12.91
N GLY A 4 -7.15 31.04 -12.68
CA GLY A 4 -6.21 30.11 -13.33
C GLY A 4 -6.14 28.77 -12.62
N THR A 5 -5.34 27.85 -13.15
CA THR A 5 -5.03 26.54 -12.56
C THR A 5 -3.61 26.54 -12.03
N VAL A 6 -3.39 25.99 -10.84
CA VAL A 6 -2.04 25.84 -10.26
C VAL A 6 -1.40 24.58 -10.83
N THR A 7 -0.22 24.72 -11.44
CA THR A 7 0.59 23.59 -11.94
C THR A 7 1.99 23.53 -11.30
N GLY A 8 2.30 24.47 -10.40
CA GLY A 8 3.53 24.47 -9.63
C GLY A 8 3.45 23.55 -8.41
N ALA A 9 4.61 23.06 -7.96
CA ALA A 9 4.72 22.27 -6.74
C ALA A 9 4.20 23.04 -5.50
N PRO A 10 3.81 22.35 -4.42
CA PRO A 10 3.50 23.00 -3.16
C PRO A 10 4.64 23.89 -2.67
N GLY A 11 4.29 25.06 -2.14
CA GLY A 11 5.27 26.07 -1.76
C GLY A 11 4.65 27.45 -1.59
N THR A 12 5.53 28.41 -1.27
CA THR A 12 5.14 29.83 -1.19
C THR A 12 5.75 30.57 -2.36
N TYR A 13 4.90 31.27 -3.11
CA TYR A 13 5.27 32.05 -4.28
C TYR A 13 5.08 33.54 -3.96
N ASN A 14 6.16 34.29 -4.08
CA ASN A 14 6.13 35.75 -3.92
C ASN A 14 5.89 36.38 -5.29
N ALA A 15 4.64 36.77 -5.54
CA ALA A 15 4.20 37.50 -6.70
C ALA A 15 4.11 39.00 -6.40
N SER A 16 3.89 39.79 -7.45
CA SER A 16 3.53 41.20 -7.31
C SER A 16 2.46 41.57 -8.33
N ILE A 17 1.60 42.51 -7.95
CA ILE A 17 0.60 43.10 -8.83
C ILE A 17 1.07 44.52 -9.13
N THR A 18 1.31 44.81 -10.39
CA THR A 18 1.64 46.16 -10.85
C THR A 18 0.42 46.75 -11.55
N VAL A 19 -0.04 47.90 -11.05
CA VAL A 19 -1.12 48.68 -11.68
C VAL A 19 -0.49 49.94 -12.27
N THR A 20 -0.75 50.22 -13.54
CA THR A 20 -0.28 51.44 -14.23
C THR A 20 -1.46 52.18 -14.85
N ASP A 21 -1.37 53.51 -14.86
CA ASP A 21 -2.30 54.42 -15.57
C ASP A 21 -1.63 55.14 -16.76
N GLY A 22 -0.43 54.68 -17.17
CA GLY A 22 0.42 55.32 -18.16
C GLY A 22 1.68 55.91 -17.51
N PRO A 23 1.66 57.15 -17.00
CA PRO A 23 2.84 57.78 -16.41
C PRO A 23 3.15 57.29 -14.99
N GLN A 24 2.19 56.71 -14.28
CA GLN A 24 2.38 56.21 -12.92
C GLN A 24 2.27 54.69 -12.87
N SER A 25 2.96 54.10 -11.90
CA SER A 25 2.91 52.68 -11.60
C SER A 25 2.93 52.49 -10.10
N LYS A 26 2.12 51.55 -9.61
CA LYS A 26 2.12 51.12 -8.22
C LYS A 26 2.21 49.60 -8.17
N THR A 27 3.23 49.11 -7.49
CA THR A 27 3.44 47.68 -7.26
C THR A 27 3.01 47.31 -5.85
N MET A 28 2.23 46.25 -5.73
CA MET A 28 1.78 45.67 -4.47
C MET A 28 2.27 44.22 -4.38
N PRO A 29 2.87 43.79 -3.25
CA PRO A 29 3.27 42.40 -3.09
C PRO A 29 2.04 41.49 -2.95
N LEU A 30 2.16 40.26 -3.43
CA LEU A 30 1.17 39.20 -3.28
C LEU A 30 1.89 37.90 -2.89
N SER A 31 1.52 37.29 -1.77
CA SER A 31 2.02 35.96 -1.40
C SER A 31 0.95 34.91 -1.72
N ILE A 32 1.33 33.90 -2.51
CA ILE A 32 0.46 32.76 -2.85
C ILE A 32 1.05 31.52 -2.20
N ARG A 33 0.26 30.87 -1.33
CA ARG A 33 0.64 29.59 -0.72
C ARG A 33 -0.11 28.45 -1.42
N VAL A 34 0.65 27.54 -2.01
CA VAL A 34 0.16 26.27 -2.57
C VAL A 34 0.43 25.20 -1.53
N ASN A 35 -0.64 24.63 -0.96
CA ASN A 35 -0.52 23.52 -0.01
C ASN A 35 -0.46 22.18 -0.75
N PRO A 36 0.22 21.17 -0.19
CA PRO A 36 0.07 19.81 -0.67
C PRO A 36 -1.38 19.34 -0.56
N GLU A 37 -1.76 18.49 -1.49
CA GLU A 37 -3.08 17.89 -1.54
C GLU A 37 -3.18 16.67 -0.60
N ASN A 38 -4.36 16.45 -0.02
CA ASN A 38 -4.55 15.34 0.91
C ASN A 38 -4.77 14.02 0.15
N ALA A 39 -4.07 12.98 0.56
CA ALA A 39 -4.26 11.62 0.09
C ALA A 39 -4.40 10.64 1.27
N THR A 40 -5.16 9.57 1.05
CA THR A 40 -5.22 8.40 1.91
C THR A 40 -4.22 7.37 1.43
N VAL A 41 -3.45 6.81 2.36
CA VAL A 41 -2.53 5.69 2.09
C VAL A 41 -3.09 4.44 2.76
N THR A 42 -3.15 3.34 2.02
CA THR A 42 -3.56 2.03 2.52
C THR A 42 -2.46 1.03 2.25
N TYR A 43 -1.95 0.37 3.29
CA TYR A 43 -1.03 -0.74 3.13
C TYR A 43 -1.77 -1.94 2.51
N THR A 44 -1.19 -2.53 1.47
CA THR A 44 -1.77 -3.66 0.72
C THR A 44 -0.81 -4.84 0.61
N GLY A 45 0.34 -4.75 1.28
CA GLY A 45 1.36 -5.79 1.28
C GLY A 45 1.03 -6.94 2.23
N PRO A 46 1.96 -7.90 2.36
CA PRO A 46 1.81 -9.06 3.24
C PRO A 46 1.59 -8.66 4.71
N THR A 47 0.78 -9.46 5.42
CA THR A 47 0.67 -9.44 6.90
C THR A 47 1.42 -10.58 7.56
N ALA A 48 1.87 -11.57 6.77
CA ALA A 48 2.74 -12.64 7.21
C ALA A 48 3.65 -13.11 6.04
N ALA A 49 4.92 -13.38 6.34
CA ALA A 49 5.91 -13.85 5.38
C ALA A 49 7.04 -14.65 6.06
N ASP A 50 7.71 -15.51 5.29
CA ASP A 50 8.96 -16.13 5.74
C ASP A 50 10.08 -15.07 5.83
N LEU A 51 11.15 -15.38 6.57
CA LEU A 51 12.35 -14.55 6.55
C LEU A 51 12.98 -14.53 5.16
N GLY A 52 13.44 -13.35 4.72
CA GLY A 52 14.05 -13.15 3.41
C GLY A 52 13.38 -12.06 2.57
N PRO A 53 13.69 -11.99 1.27
CA PRO A 53 13.17 -10.99 0.36
C PRO A 53 11.65 -11.10 0.19
N LEU A 54 10.96 -9.97 0.30
CA LEU A 54 9.54 -9.83 0.00
C LEU A 54 9.25 -8.45 -0.60
N GLN A 55 8.03 -8.26 -1.07
CA GLN A 55 7.57 -6.98 -1.60
C GLN A 55 6.56 -6.34 -0.65
N LEU A 56 6.86 -5.12 -0.20
CA LEU A 56 5.89 -4.27 0.48
C LEU A 56 5.11 -3.48 -0.57
N SER A 57 3.81 -3.30 -0.37
CA SER A 57 2.96 -2.55 -1.28
C SER A 57 1.95 -1.69 -0.54
N ALA A 58 1.57 -0.59 -1.17
CA ALA A 58 0.54 0.32 -0.70
C ALA A 58 -0.24 0.93 -1.87
N ARG A 59 -1.44 1.39 -1.55
CA ARG A 59 -2.30 2.15 -2.46
C ARG A 59 -2.53 3.55 -1.91
N VAL A 60 -2.27 4.54 -2.75
CA VAL A 60 -2.52 5.96 -2.51
C VAL A 60 -3.81 6.34 -3.23
N THR A 61 -4.73 7.00 -2.54
CA THR A 61 -5.99 7.49 -3.11
C THR A 61 -6.16 8.94 -2.71
N GLN A 62 -6.34 9.82 -3.68
CA GLN A 62 -6.61 11.23 -3.41
C GLN A 62 -7.99 11.42 -2.78
N ALA A 63 -8.13 12.41 -1.88
CA ALA A 63 -9.43 12.85 -1.41
C ALA A 63 -10.28 13.43 -2.57
N ALA A 64 -11.58 13.09 -2.61
CA ALA A 64 -12.50 13.70 -3.56
C ALA A 64 -12.94 15.09 -3.05
N ASP A 65 -12.19 16.13 -3.39
CA ASP A 65 -12.45 17.51 -2.98
C ASP A 65 -12.89 18.43 -4.15
N GLY A 66 -13.13 17.84 -5.33
CA GLY A 66 -13.58 18.56 -6.53
C GLY A 66 -12.45 19.08 -7.41
N SER A 67 -11.19 18.91 -7.03
CA SER A 67 -10.00 19.18 -7.86
C SER A 67 -9.06 17.98 -7.82
N LEU A 68 -9.24 17.01 -8.72
CA LEU A 68 -8.32 15.86 -8.76
C LEU A 68 -6.94 16.30 -9.28
N GLY A 69 -5.91 16.12 -8.45
CA GLY A 69 -4.51 16.18 -8.83
C GLY A 69 -4.11 14.93 -9.62
N GLN A 70 -2.87 14.92 -10.12
CA GLN A 70 -2.33 13.81 -10.89
C GLN A 70 -1.27 13.07 -10.08
N LEU A 71 -1.65 11.91 -9.52
CA LEU A 71 -0.68 10.99 -8.90
C LEU A 71 0.37 10.54 -9.93
N GLY A 72 1.61 10.37 -9.49
CA GLY A 72 2.74 9.91 -10.29
C GLY A 72 3.31 10.94 -11.27
N ALA A 73 2.69 12.11 -11.42
CA ALA A 73 3.16 13.16 -12.32
C ALA A 73 4.23 14.05 -11.68
N THR A 74 4.28 14.14 -10.35
CA THR A 74 5.18 15.09 -9.64
C THR A 74 6.29 14.42 -8.84
N GLY A 75 6.60 13.16 -9.17
CA GLY A 75 7.68 12.42 -8.51
C GLY A 75 7.33 12.01 -7.09
N GLU A 76 6.04 11.75 -6.83
CA GLU A 76 5.53 11.27 -5.55
C GLU A 76 6.32 10.04 -5.10
N ARG A 77 6.76 10.04 -3.83
CA ARG A 77 7.43 8.90 -3.20
C ARG A 77 6.74 8.50 -1.92
N LEU A 78 6.62 7.21 -1.72
CA LEU A 78 6.08 6.59 -0.53
C LEU A 78 7.17 5.79 0.17
N ALA A 79 7.39 6.06 1.45
CA ALA A 79 8.29 5.31 2.30
C ALA A 79 7.50 4.34 3.18
N PHE A 80 8.02 3.12 3.29
CA PHE A 80 7.60 2.13 4.29
C PHE A 80 8.56 2.20 5.46
N GLY A 81 8.03 2.28 6.68
CA GLY A 81 8.85 2.40 7.91
C GLY A 81 8.44 1.43 9.00
N ASP A 82 9.36 1.11 9.90
CA ASP A 82 9.10 0.25 11.07
C ASP A 82 8.48 0.99 12.26
N GLU A 83 8.25 0.27 13.36
CA GLU A 83 7.76 0.83 14.64
C GLU A 83 8.64 1.93 15.25
N ASN A 84 9.90 2.04 14.84
CA ASN A 84 10.85 3.04 15.32
C ASN A 84 10.96 4.24 14.36
N GLY A 85 10.19 4.24 13.26
CA GLY A 85 10.27 5.26 12.20
C GLY A 85 11.48 5.09 11.27
N VAL A 86 12.16 3.94 11.31
CA VAL A 86 13.25 3.65 10.37
C VAL A 86 12.66 3.30 9.01
N VAL A 87 13.12 3.97 7.96
CA VAL A 87 12.71 3.66 6.58
C VAL A 87 13.27 2.30 6.19
N LEU A 88 12.38 1.38 5.85
CA LEU A 88 12.67 0.02 5.39
C LEU A 88 13.00 0.02 3.90
N CYS A 89 12.16 0.71 3.12
CA CYS A 89 12.37 1.01 1.70
C CYS A 89 11.41 2.11 1.26
N ASP A 90 11.67 2.71 0.10
CA ASP A 90 10.77 3.67 -0.56
C ASP A 90 10.55 3.32 -2.03
N ALA A 91 9.44 3.81 -2.58
CA ALA A 91 9.05 3.59 -3.97
C ALA A 91 8.38 4.83 -4.57
N PRO A 92 8.52 5.05 -5.89
CA PRO A 92 7.67 6.01 -6.59
C PRO A 92 6.20 5.56 -6.54
N VAL A 93 5.29 6.51 -6.46
CA VAL A 93 3.85 6.26 -6.62
C VAL A 93 3.50 6.35 -8.10
N ALA A 94 2.92 5.28 -8.64
CA ALA A 94 2.45 5.23 -10.02
C ALA A 94 1.17 6.05 -10.21
N ALA A 95 0.81 6.31 -11.47
CA ALA A 95 -0.37 7.10 -11.82
C ALA A 95 -1.71 6.46 -11.39
N ASP A 96 -1.71 5.13 -11.19
CA ASP A 96 -2.86 4.38 -10.64
C ASP A 96 -2.92 4.40 -9.10
N GLY A 97 -1.97 5.09 -8.45
CA GLY A 97 -1.84 5.19 -7.01
C GLY A 97 -1.09 4.02 -6.37
N THR A 98 -0.52 3.09 -7.13
CA THR A 98 0.23 1.96 -6.55
C THR A 98 1.67 2.35 -6.22
N ALA A 99 2.21 1.82 -5.12
CA ALA A 99 3.62 1.93 -4.76
C ALA A 99 4.09 0.60 -4.16
N ALA A 100 5.27 0.13 -4.57
CA ALA A 100 5.83 -1.12 -4.05
C ALA A 100 7.36 -1.09 -4.02
N CYS A 101 7.96 -1.66 -2.97
CA CYS A 101 9.41 -1.81 -2.84
C CYS A 101 9.80 -3.18 -2.29
N SER A 102 11.01 -3.60 -2.60
CA SER A 102 11.60 -4.82 -2.08
C SER A 102 12.18 -4.57 -0.69
N PHE A 103 11.89 -5.48 0.25
CA PHE A 103 12.38 -5.47 1.62
C PHE A 103 12.86 -6.87 2.01
N THR A 104 13.89 -6.96 2.85
CA THR A 104 14.35 -8.24 3.39
C THR A 104 13.91 -8.37 4.84
N MET A 105 12.95 -9.25 5.08
CA MET A 105 12.42 -9.52 6.41
C MET A 105 13.42 -10.34 7.23
N THR A 106 13.78 -9.81 8.40
CA THR A 106 14.68 -10.47 9.36
C THR A 106 14.02 -10.77 10.69
N ARG A 107 12.87 -10.14 10.96
CA ARG A 107 12.02 -10.31 12.14
C ARG A 107 10.60 -9.83 11.86
N ALA A 108 9.66 -10.13 12.74
CA ALA A 108 8.34 -9.49 12.73
C ALA A 108 8.48 -7.99 13.03
N ILE A 109 7.73 -7.16 12.31
CA ILE A 109 7.78 -5.69 12.40
C ILE A 109 6.40 -5.06 12.20
N GLN A 110 6.20 -3.84 12.70
CA GLN A 110 5.04 -3.03 12.34
C GLN A 110 5.37 -2.18 11.12
N VAL A 111 4.63 -2.35 10.04
CA VAL A 111 4.83 -1.60 8.80
C VAL A 111 3.90 -0.39 8.78
N SER A 112 4.48 0.80 8.72
CA SER A 112 3.81 2.05 8.39
C SER A 112 4.12 2.43 6.94
N ALA A 113 3.26 3.25 6.32
CA ALA A 113 3.54 3.84 5.01
C ALA A 113 3.14 5.31 4.99
N SER A 114 3.97 6.16 4.38
CA SER A 114 3.77 7.61 4.32
C SER A 114 4.35 8.22 3.04
N LEU A 115 3.68 9.25 2.52
CA LEU A 115 4.19 10.07 1.43
C LEU A 115 5.30 10.98 1.95
N ILE A 116 6.47 10.92 1.32
CA ILE A 116 7.68 11.65 1.73
C ILE A 116 8.14 12.69 0.70
N ALA A 117 7.58 12.66 -0.51
CA ALA A 117 7.86 13.63 -1.57
C ALA A 117 6.68 13.76 -2.53
N GLY A 118 6.64 14.87 -3.28
CA GLY A 118 5.63 15.17 -4.30
C GLY A 118 4.61 16.21 -3.83
N SER A 119 3.50 16.28 -4.56
CA SER A 119 2.43 17.28 -4.32
C SER A 119 1.37 16.84 -3.33
N PHE A 120 1.51 15.64 -2.76
CA PHE A 120 0.53 15.02 -1.88
C PHE A 120 1.10 14.78 -0.49
N VAL A 121 0.23 14.84 0.52
CA VAL A 121 0.53 14.42 1.89
C VAL A 121 -0.48 13.36 2.32
N GLY A 122 0.01 12.35 3.03
CA GLY A 122 -0.81 11.23 3.47
C GLY A 122 0.01 10.14 4.13
N SER A 123 -0.60 9.44 5.07
CA SER A 123 -0.02 8.29 5.75
C SER A 123 -1.10 7.25 6.07
N VAL A 124 -0.67 6.03 6.36
CA VAL A 124 -1.55 5.00 6.89
C VAL A 124 -1.97 5.40 8.31
N GLN A 125 -3.25 5.23 8.62
CA GLN A 125 -3.84 5.62 9.91
C GLN A 125 -3.35 4.74 11.08
N ALA A 126 -3.06 3.46 10.84
CA ALA A 126 -2.53 2.52 11.82
C ALA A 126 -1.49 1.58 11.17
N PRO A 127 -0.32 1.36 11.79
CA PRO A 127 0.65 0.38 11.31
C PRO A 127 0.06 -1.03 11.20
N THR A 128 0.56 -1.82 10.25
CA THR A 128 0.16 -3.22 10.05
C THR A 128 1.25 -4.15 10.54
N LEU A 129 0.91 -5.14 11.38
CA LEU A 129 1.86 -6.17 11.78
C LEU A 129 2.19 -7.07 10.58
N LEU A 130 3.47 -7.15 10.24
CA LEU A 130 4.04 -8.16 9.36
C LEU A 130 4.67 -9.24 10.25
N ALA A 131 3.96 -10.35 10.42
CA ALA A 131 4.36 -11.49 11.25
C ALA A 131 5.26 -12.47 10.49
N ILE A 132 6.07 -13.23 11.22
CA ILE A 132 6.77 -14.37 10.63
C ILE A 132 5.73 -15.46 10.37
N ALA A 133 5.62 -15.92 9.12
CA ALA A 133 4.72 -16.98 8.74
C ALA A 133 5.09 -18.29 9.46
N GLN A 134 4.10 -18.94 10.07
CA GLN A 134 4.22 -20.26 10.69
C GLN A 134 4.10 -21.38 9.66
N GLY A 135 3.59 -21.08 8.45
CA GLY A 135 3.53 -22.02 7.34
C GLY A 135 2.15 -22.66 7.18
N ILE A 136 2.10 -23.98 7.11
CA ILE A 136 0.85 -24.73 6.89
C ILE A 136 0.29 -25.25 8.23
N SER A 137 -1.01 -25.08 8.41
CA SER A 137 -1.77 -25.71 9.49
C SER A 137 -2.77 -26.67 8.89
N VAL A 138 -2.80 -27.91 9.35
CA VAL A 138 -3.71 -28.95 8.87
C VAL A 138 -4.53 -29.47 10.05
N THR A 139 -5.85 -29.42 9.91
CA THR A 139 -6.77 -30.20 10.74
C THR A 139 -6.90 -31.57 10.09
N PRO A 140 -6.32 -32.62 10.69
CA PRO A 140 -6.27 -33.93 10.06
C PRO A 140 -7.69 -34.53 9.96
N PRO A 141 -7.93 -35.40 8.96
CA PRO A 141 -9.13 -36.22 8.95
C PRO A 141 -9.10 -37.25 10.10
N PRO A 142 -10.22 -37.94 10.37
CA PRO A 142 -10.23 -39.06 11.29
C PRO A 142 -9.18 -40.12 10.92
N ALA A 143 -8.51 -40.68 11.92
CA ALA A 143 -7.50 -41.73 11.72
C ALA A 143 -8.08 -43.02 11.10
N THR A 144 -9.39 -43.21 11.22
CA THR A 144 -10.14 -44.30 10.59
C THR A 144 -11.48 -43.77 10.15
N ALA A 145 -11.86 -44.06 8.90
CA ALA A 145 -13.20 -43.84 8.38
C ALA A 145 -13.73 -45.17 7.84
N THR A 146 -14.98 -45.49 8.17
CA THR A 146 -15.65 -46.70 7.69
C THR A 146 -16.67 -46.34 6.63
N THR A 147 -16.67 -47.08 5.53
CA THR A 147 -17.68 -46.98 4.47
C THR A 147 -18.17 -48.39 4.11
N GLN A 148 -19.33 -48.52 3.48
CA GLN A 148 -19.82 -49.81 2.98
C GLN A 148 -19.36 -50.03 1.53
N PHE A 149 -19.42 -51.29 1.10
CA PHE A 149 -19.20 -51.63 -0.31
C PHE A 149 -20.21 -50.86 -1.18
N THR A 150 -19.74 -50.25 -2.27
CA THR A 150 -20.46 -49.31 -3.15
C THR A 150 -20.68 -47.88 -2.61
N ASP A 151 -20.30 -47.58 -1.36
CA ASP A 151 -20.40 -46.24 -0.77
C ASP A 151 -19.05 -45.52 -0.74
N GLY A 152 -19.06 -44.20 -0.90
CA GLY A 152 -17.88 -43.34 -0.73
C GLY A 152 -17.63 -43.01 0.74
N PRO A 153 -16.36 -43.01 1.20
CA PRO A 153 -16.05 -42.62 2.57
C PRO A 153 -16.29 -41.12 2.78
N ASP A 154 -17.04 -40.77 3.82
CA ASP A 154 -17.23 -39.38 4.25
C ASP A 154 -16.04 -38.96 5.12
N VAL A 155 -15.04 -38.32 4.48
CA VAL A 155 -13.81 -37.85 5.12
C VAL A 155 -13.60 -36.38 4.79
N THR A 156 -13.49 -35.58 5.84
CA THR A 156 -13.18 -34.16 5.72
C THR A 156 -11.87 -33.85 6.45
N PHE A 157 -11.11 -32.93 5.87
CA PHE A 157 -9.94 -32.31 6.47
C PHE A 157 -9.89 -30.85 6.02
N SER A 158 -9.14 -30.03 6.74
CA SER A 158 -8.91 -28.64 6.33
C SER A 158 -7.44 -28.29 6.44
N ALA A 159 -6.96 -27.45 5.54
CA ALA A 159 -5.63 -26.88 5.60
C ALA A 159 -5.71 -25.37 5.40
N THR A 160 -4.90 -24.63 6.15
CA THR A 160 -4.71 -23.19 5.99
C THR A 160 -3.22 -22.88 5.92
N SER A 161 -2.88 -21.74 5.34
CA SER A 161 -1.52 -21.21 5.42
C SER A 161 -1.57 -19.71 5.63
N ASP A 162 -0.67 -19.19 6.47
CA ASP A 162 -0.48 -17.77 6.70
C ASP A 162 0.57 -17.16 5.76
N ARG A 163 1.17 -17.94 4.87
CA ARG A 163 2.11 -17.42 3.86
C ARG A 163 1.38 -16.61 2.81
N TRP A 164 1.94 -15.46 2.47
CA TRP A 164 1.45 -14.64 1.35
C TRP A 164 1.44 -15.44 0.05
N ASN A 165 0.32 -15.38 -0.68
CA ASN A 165 0.10 -16.12 -1.93
C ASN A 165 0.30 -17.65 -1.82
N ALA A 166 0.06 -18.25 -0.65
CA ALA A 166 0.15 -19.70 -0.49
C ALA A 166 -0.82 -20.42 -1.43
N ALA A 167 -0.29 -21.30 -2.27
CA ALA A 167 -1.07 -22.26 -3.04
C ALA A 167 -1.11 -23.59 -2.29
N LEU A 168 -2.30 -23.96 -1.79
CA LEU A 168 -2.51 -25.24 -1.13
C LEU A 168 -2.86 -26.31 -2.18
N ALA A 169 -2.20 -27.46 -2.11
CA ALA A 169 -2.50 -28.62 -2.92
C ALA A 169 -2.52 -29.86 -2.02
N ALA A 170 -3.40 -30.81 -2.33
CA ALA A 170 -3.52 -32.08 -1.63
C ALA A 170 -3.54 -33.24 -2.64
N THR A 171 -2.84 -34.32 -2.31
CA THR A 171 -2.87 -35.57 -3.07
C THR A 171 -3.20 -36.71 -2.12
N ALA A 172 -4.02 -37.65 -2.58
CA ALA A 172 -4.32 -38.89 -1.87
C ALA A 172 -3.70 -40.06 -2.64
N THR A 173 -3.10 -41.00 -1.90
CA THR A 173 -2.48 -42.20 -2.47
C THR A 173 -2.87 -43.41 -1.63
N GLY A 174 -2.79 -44.62 -2.20
CA GLY A 174 -3.16 -45.85 -1.51
C GLY A 174 -4.68 -46.04 -1.31
N LEU A 175 -5.49 -45.33 -2.09
CA LEU A 175 -6.94 -45.50 -2.08
C LEU A 175 -7.33 -46.86 -2.71
N PRO A 176 -8.41 -47.50 -2.24
CA PRO A 176 -9.00 -48.67 -2.89
C PRO A 176 -9.37 -48.37 -4.35
N ALA A 177 -9.34 -49.39 -5.21
CA ALA A 177 -9.78 -49.23 -6.60
C ALA A 177 -11.23 -48.72 -6.66
N GLY A 178 -11.45 -47.65 -7.41
CA GLY A 178 -12.76 -46.98 -7.52
C GLY A 178 -12.94 -45.73 -6.65
N LEU A 179 -11.91 -45.32 -5.89
CA LEU A 179 -11.82 -44.05 -5.16
C LEU A 179 -10.67 -43.17 -5.67
#